data_AF-V4SDD3-F1
#
_entry.id   AF-V4SDD3-F1
#
_cell.length_a   1.000
_cell.length_b   1.000
_cell.length_c   1.000
_cell.angle_alpha   90.00
_cell.angle_beta   90.00
_cell.angle_gamma   90.00
#
_symmetry.space_group_name_H-M   'P 1'
#
loop_
_entity.id
_entity.type
_entity.pdbx_description
1 polymer ?
#
loop_
_entity_poly.entity_id
_entity_poly.type
_entity_poly.pdbx_seq_one_letter_code
_entity_poly.pdbx_strand_id
1 'polypeptide(L)'
;VVISSSELAKQVLKENDQQLSNRRRSRAALKFSRNGKDLIWADYGPNYVKVRKVSTLELLSSKKLKALRPIREDEVTAMVESIFRDCTNPDQLINQMLTNTYDLKKKGQNMKLKDYLSTVSFNNITRLVLGTRLMSPEGVLNEQGLEFKDILGNGVKLWALVTLAEYIPWLRWMFPLEEEKYVKHNERRDKLTKTIMAEHTLARQKAGGAAKPHFVDVLLSLQEEYDLNDDTIIGLLWVGHCDVSLIYLCMLFT
;
A
#
# COMPACT_ATOMS: atom_id res chain seq x y z
N VAL A 1 28.95 1.90 0.76
CA VAL A 1 29.27 0.88 1.79
C VAL A 1 28.17 -0.16 1.78
N VAL A 2 28.52 -1.44 1.70
CA VAL A 2 27.57 -2.56 1.80
C VAL A 2 27.83 -3.28 3.10
N ILE A 3 26.79 -3.56 3.88
CA ILE A 3 26.86 -4.26 5.15
C ILE A 3 26.43 -5.70 4.90
N SER A 4 27.28 -6.67 5.23
CA SER A 4 27.06 -8.09 4.93
C SER A 4 27.30 -9.03 6.11
N SER A 5 27.30 -8.51 7.35
CA SER A 5 27.35 -9.32 8.57
C SER A 5 26.37 -8.80 9.62
N SER A 6 25.92 -9.70 10.51
CA SER A 6 25.01 -9.37 11.61
C SER A 6 25.61 -8.39 12.62
N GLU A 7 26.91 -8.50 12.87
CA GLU A 7 27.64 -7.66 13.83
C GLU A 7 27.67 -6.21 13.32
N LEU A 8 28.00 -6.04 12.03
CA LEU A 8 27.99 -4.72 11.40
C LEU A 8 26.56 -4.18 11.22
N ALA A 9 25.58 -5.03 10.94
CA ALA A 9 24.18 -4.60 10.90
C ALA A 9 23.72 -4.09 12.27
N LYS A 10 24.12 -4.72 13.39
CA LYS A 10 23.84 -4.25 14.75
C LYS A 10 24.50 -2.89 15.02
N GLN A 11 25.75 -2.70 14.57
CA GLN A 11 26.44 -1.42 14.68
C GLN A 11 25.65 -0.29 14.00
N VAL A 12 25.10 -0.55 12.81
CA VAL A 12 24.42 0.48 12.01
C VAL A 12 22.95 0.68 12.39
N LEU A 13 22.22 -0.39 12.68
CA LEU A 13 20.76 -0.35 12.89
C LEU A 13 20.34 -0.24 14.36
N LYS A 14 21.29 -0.33 15.31
CA LYS A 14 21.00 -0.24 16.74
C LYS A 14 21.97 0.64 17.51
N GLU A 15 23.28 0.45 17.33
CA GLU A 15 24.26 1.17 18.15
C GLU A 15 24.49 2.61 17.66
N ASN A 16 24.41 2.83 16.34
CA ASN A 16 24.58 4.15 15.70
C ASN A 16 23.35 4.54 14.85
N ASP A 17 22.18 4.01 15.18
CA ASP A 17 20.95 4.14 14.38
C ASP A 17 20.52 5.60 14.21
N GLN A 18 20.65 6.42 15.25
CA GLN A 18 20.31 7.84 15.20
C GLN A 18 21.15 8.60 14.15
N GLN A 19 22.44 8.29 14.01
CA GLN A 19 23.33 8.96 13.06
C GLN A 19 23.19 8.44 11.64
N LEU A 20 22.79 7.17 11.47
CA LEU A 20 22.75 6.47 10.19
C LEU A 20 21.34 6.19 9.66
N SER A 21 20.31 6.73 10.30
CA SER A 21 18.90 6.53 9.92
C SER A 21 18.42 7.44 8.78
N ASN A 22 19.14 8.52 8.48
CA ASN A 22 18.80 9.42 7.38
C ASN A 22 18.89 8.71 6.03
N ARG A 23 17.95 9.01 5.14
CA ARG A 23 17.88 8.37 3.82
C ARG A 23 18.37 9.30 2.74
N ARG A 24 19.29 8.81 1.90
CA ARG A 24 19.63 9.50 0.66
C ARG A 24 18.40 9.49 -0.25
N ARG A 25 17.81 10.66 -0.46
CA ARG A 25 16.64 10.83 -1.33
C ARG A 25 17.08 11.13 -2.76
N SER A 26 16.55 10.36 -3.69
CA SER A 26 16.57 10.68 -5.12
C SER A 26 15.74 11.95 -5.39
N ARG A 27 15.93 12.60 -6.54
CA ARG A 27 15.04 13.64 -7.08
C ARG A 27 13.58 13.16 -7.09
N ALA A 28 13.35 11.92 -7.50
CA ALA A 28 12.02 11.31 -7.50
C ALA A 28 11.49 11.13 -6.07
N ALA A 29 12.28 10.55 -5.18
CA ALA A 29 11.91 10.38 -3.78
C ALA A 29 11.62 11.72 -3.12
N LEU A 30 12.42 12.75 -3.39
CA LEU A 30 12.22 14.09 -2.84
C LEU A 30 10.89 14.71 -3.29
N LYS A 31 10.51 14.56 -4.57
CA LYS A 31 9.22 15.05 -5.08
C LYS A 31 8.03 14.20 -4.59
N PHE A 32 8.19 12.87 -4.55
CA PHE A 32 7.13 11.96 -4.12
C PHE A 32 6.82 12.08 -2.62
N SER A 33 7.87 12.19 -1.80
CA SER A 33 7.82 12.31 -0.33
C SER A 33 7.57 13.73 0.18
N ARG A 34 7.44 14.71 -0.72
CA ARG A 34 7.35 16.15 -0.38
C ARG A 34 8.50 16.60 0.53
N ASN A 35 9.71 16.25 0.13
CA ASN A 35 10.92 16.50 0.90
C ASN A 35 10.94 15.76 2.26
N GLY A 36 10.54 14.48 2.29
CA GLY A 36 10.63 13.64 3.49
C GLY A 36 9.56 13.95 4.54
N LYS A 37 8.35 14.31 4.11
CA LYS A 37 7.19 14.47 5.02
C LYS A 37 6.52 13.13 5.36
N ASP A 38 6.79 12.08 4.60
CA ASP A 38 6.28 10.73 4.86
C ASP A 38 7.14 9.91 5.84
N LEU A 39 6.68 8.72 6.24
CA LEU A 39 7.39 7.87 7.21
C LEU A 39 8.66 7.20 6.66
N ILE A 40 8.68 6.87 5.36
CA ILE A 40 9.76 6.11 4.73
C ILE A 40 10.97 7.02 4.51
N TRP A 41 10.76 8.22 3.95
CA TRP A 41 11.81 9.11 3.47
C TRP A 41 12.09 10.31 4.40
N ALA A 42 11.43 10.40 5.55
CA ALA A 42 11.77 11.39 6.56
C ALA A 42 13.16 11.14 7.15
N ASP A 43 13.94 12.22 7.25
CA ASP A 43 15.17 12.22 8.03
C ASP A 43 14.84 12.23 9.53
N TYR A 44 15.74 11.66 10.34
CA TYR A 44 15.57 11.62 11.78
C TYR A 44 15.45 13.04 12.34
N GLY A 45 14.37 13.29 13.06
CA GLY A 45 14.04 14.60 13.60
C GLY A 45 12.60 14.65 14.12
N PRO A 46 12.12 15.83 14.51
CA PRO A 46 10.79 15.99 15.11
C PRO A 46 9.66 15.43 14.24
N ASN A 47 9.72 15.64 12.91
CA ASN A 47 8.72 15.10 11.99
C ASN A 47 8.74 13.57 11.96
N TYR A 48 9.91 12.95 11.80
CA TYR A 48 10.06 11.49 11.78
C TYR A 48 9.55 10.85 13.07
N VAL A 49 9.94 11.39 14.22
CA VAL A 49 9.49 10.90 15.54
C VAL A 49 7.97 10.99 15.64
N LYS A 50 7.37 12.09 15.18
CA LYS A 50 5.92 12.31 15.18
C LYS A 50 5.20 11.28 14.30
N VAL A 51 5.57 11.15 13.03
CA VAL A 51 4.88 10.23 12.10
C VAL A 51 5.11 8.76 12.48
N ARG A 52 6.28 8.42 13.02
CA ARG A 52 6.58 7.08 13.56
C ARG A 52 5.73 6.79 14.78
N LYS A 53 5.59 7.73 15.72
CA LYS A 53 4.73 7.59 16.90
C LYS A 53 3.28 7.35 16.51
N VAL A 54 2.71 8.18 15.62
CA VAL A 54 1.33 8.01 15.13
C VAL A 54 1.17 6.65 14.46
N SER A 55 2.09 6.26 13.59
CA SER A 55 2.00 4.97 12.89
C SER A 55 2.05 3.77 13.84
N THR A 56 2.99 3.76 14.78
CA THR A 56 3.16 2.63 15.72
C THR A 56 2.05 2.55 16.76
N LEU A 57 1.65 3.67 17.37
CA LEU A 57 0.70 3.66 18.48
C LEU A 57 -0.76 3.66 17.98
N GLU A 58 -1.05 4.40 16.92
CA GLU A 58 -2.43 4.69 16.54
C GLU A 58 -2.93 3.89 15.34
N LEU A 59 -2.04 3.51 14.43
CA LEU A 59 -2.40 2.71 13.25
C LEU A 59 -2.09 1.22 13.43
N LEU A 60 -0.90 0.90 13.93
CA LEU A 60 -0.34 -0.45 13.95
C LEU A 60 -0.29 -1.08 15.35
N SER A 61 -0.93 -0.50 16.35
CA SER A 61 -0.98 -1.11 17.68
C SER A 61 -1.78 -2.42 17.67
N SER A 62 -1.44 -3.34 18.58
CA SER A 62 -2.11 -4.64 18.67
C SER A 62 -3.63 -4.52 18.85
N LYS A 63 -4.10 -3.45 19.53
CA LYS A 63 -5.53 -3.16 19.68
C LYS A 63 -6.19 -2.83 18.33
N LYS A 64 -5.55 -1.99 17.52
CA LYS A 64 -6.06 -1.57 16.20
C LYS A 64 -6.02 -2.72 15.19
N LEU A 65 -4.93 -3.48 15.15
CA LEU A 65 -4.82 -4.67 14.31
C LEU A 65 -5.86 -5.75 14.65
N LYS A 66 -6.24 -5.89 15.93
CA LYS A 66 -7.36 -6.75 16.36
C LYS A 66 -8.71 -6.20 15.91
N ALA A 67 -8.95 -4.90 16.05
CA ALA A 67 -10.20 -4.27 15.60
C ALA A 67 -10.40 -4.40 14.07
N LEU A 68 -9.31 -4.43 13.31
CA LEU A 68 -9.31 -4.61 11.85
C LEU A 68 -9.25 -6.08 11.40
N ARG A 69 -9.22 -7.04 12.33
CA ARG A 69 -9.21 -8.48 12.02
C ARG A 69 -10.37 -8.91 11.10
N PRO A 70 -11.62 -8.47 11.29
CA PRO A 70 -12.74 -8.92 10.45
C PRO A 70 -12.54 -8.61 8.95
N ILE A 71 -11.85 -7.51 8.61
CA ILE A 71 -11.56 -7.16 7.22
C ILE A 71 -10.64 -8.21 6.58
N ARG A 72 -9.61 -8.66 7.32
CA ARG A 72 -8.67 -9.67 6.83
C ARG A 72 -9.32 -11.03 6.68
N GLU A 73 -10.19 -11.41 7.62
CA GLU A 73 -10.93 -12.68 7.55
C GLU A 73 -11.92 -12.68 6.38
N ASP A 74 -12.59 -11.56 6.13
CA ASP A 74 -13.51 -11.38 5.00
C ASP A 74 -12.78 -11.51 3.64
N GLU A 75 -11.64 -10.85 3.45
CA GLU A 75 -10.89 -10.97 2.18
C GLU A 75 -10.27 -12.36 2.00
N VAL A 76 -9.78 -13.01 3.05
CA VAL A 76 -9.27 -14.39 2.97
C VAL A 76 -10.41 -15.37 2.64
N THR A 77 -11.59 -15.18 3.23
CA THR A 77 -12.77 -16.01 2.92
C THR A 77 -13.15 -15.85 1.45
N ALA A 78 -13.27 -14.61 0.96
CA ALA A 78 -13.57 -14.33 -0.45
C ALA A 78 -12.52 -14.92 -1.42
N MET A 79 -11.25 -14.94 -1.03
CA MET A 79 -10.19 -15.59 -1.80
C MET A 79 -10.39 -17.11 -1.88
N VAL A 80 -10.65 -17.76 -0.73
CA VAL A 80 -10.88 -19.21 -0.67
C VAL A 80 -12.11 -19.61 -1.50
N GLU A 81 -13.20 -18.84 -1.40
CA GLU A 81 -14.41 -19.05 -2.21
C GLU A 81 -14.13 -18.91 -3.70
N SER A 82 -13.33 -17.93 -4.10
CA SER A 82 -12.95 -17.73 -5.50
C SER A 82 -12.08 -18.88 -6.02
N ILE A 83 -11.10 -19.33 -5.23
CA ILE A 83 -10.30 -20.52 -5.55
C ILE A 83 -11.20 -21.75 -5.69
N PHE A 84 -12.12 -21.95 -4.74
CA PHE A 84 -13.04 -23.09 -4.76
C PHE A 84 -13.91 -23.08 -6.02
N ARG A 85 -14.51 -21.93 -6.34
CA ARG A 85 -15.34 -21.74 -7.55
C ARG A 85 -14.56 -22.05 -8.82
N ASP A 86 -13.35 -21.54 -8.93
CA ASP A 86 -12.52 -21.74 -10.13
C ASP A 86 -12.07 -23.21 -10.24
N CYS A 87 -11.79 -23.87 -9.11
CA CYS A 87 -11.47 -25.30 -9.05
C CYS A 87 -12.67 -26.22 -9.35
N THR A 88 -13.91 -25.77 -9.09
CA THR A 88 -15.13 -26.60 -9.19
C THR A 88 -15.99 -26.32 -10.42
N ASN A 89 -15.54 -25.44 -11.32
CA ASN A 89 -16.26 -24.89 -12.47
C ASN A 89 -17.51 -25.71 -12.92
N PRO A 90 -18.74 -25.20 -12.69
CA PRO A 90 -19.99 -25.92 -12.94
C PRO A 90 -20.16 -26.40 -14.37
N ASP A 91 -19.63 -25.67 -15.36
CA ASP A 91 -19.69 -26.07 -16.77
C ASP A 91 -18.88 -27.33 -17.04
N GLN A 92 -17.79 -27.56 -16.30
CA GLN A 92 -17.07 -28.83 -16.37
C GLN A 92 -17.86 -29.96 -15.68
N LEU A 93 -18.54 -29.65 -14.58
CA LEU A 93 -19.32 -30.61 -13.80
C LEU A 93 -20.58 -31.07 -14.57
N ILE A 94 -21.25 -30.16 -15.28
CA ILE A 94 -22.38 -30.44 -16.18
C ILE A 94 -21.90 -31.27 -17.38
N ASN A 95 -20.80 -30.87 -18.03
CA ASN A 95 -20.26 -31.63 -19.17
C ASN A 95 -19.78 -33.04 -18.74
N GLN A 96 -19.24 -33.22 -17.53
CA GLN A 96 -18.86 -34.52 -16.98
C GLN A 96 -20.07 -35.42 -16.67
N MET A 97 -21.16 -34.85 -16.14
CA MET A 97 -22.40 -35.60 -15.93
C MET A 97 -23.04 -36.03 -17.26
N LEU A 98 -22.95 -35.21 -18.31
CA LEU A 98 -23.50 -35.51 -19.63
C LEU A 98 -22.71 -36.58 -20.40
N THR A 99 -21.39 -36.70 -20.21
CA THR A 99 -20.55 -37.64 -20.99
C THR A 99 -20.35 -39.02 -20.34
N ASN A 100 -20.85 -39.25 -19.12
CA ASN A 100 -20.79 -40.54 -18.40
C ASN A 100 -19.38 -41.18 -18.32
N THR A 101 -18.34 -40.36 -18.47
CA THR A 101 -16.94 -40.77 -18.43
C THR A 101 -16.36 -40.36 -17.08
N TYR A 102 -16.24 -41.33 -16.16
CA TYR A 102 -15.53 -41.16 -14.90
C TYR A 102 -14.01 -41.15 -15.16
N ASP A 103 -13.53 -40.11 -15.84
CA ASP A 103 -12.13 -39.96 -16.14
C ASP A 103 -11.43 -39.32 -14.93
N LEU A 104 -10.91 -40.17 -14.03
CA LEU A 104 -10.07 -39.84 -12.87
C LEU A 104 -8.78 -39.07 -13.24
N LYS A 105 -8.57 -38.79 -14.53
CA LYS A 105 -7.31 -38.26 -15.09
C LYS A 105 -7.35 -36.77 -15.45
N LYS A 106 -8.42 -36.03 -15.14
CA LYS A 106 -8.42 -34.57 -15.32
C LYS A 106 -7.77 -33.85 -14.13
N LYS A 107 -6.44 -33.84 -14.23
CA LYS A 107 -5.48 -32.86 -13.70
C LYS A 107 -6.15 -31.60 -13.18
N GLY A 108 -5.98 -31.32 -11.88
CA GLY A 108 -6.36 -30.05 -11.28
C GLY A 108 -5.96 -28.88 -12.16
N GLN A 109 -6.86 -27.89 -12.28
CA GLN A 109 -6.61 -26.73 -13.09
C GLN A 109 -5.32 -26.05 -12.60
N ASN A 110 -4.37 -25.82 -13.51
CA ASN A 110 -3.18 -25.05 -13.17
C ASN A 110 -3.61 -23.63 -12.83
N MET A 111 -3.57 -23.30 -11.55
CA MET A 111 -3.99 -22.01 -11.03
C MET A 111 -2.77 -21.15 -10.71
N LYS A 112 -2.81 -19.88 -11.10
CA LYS A 112 -1.79 -18.90 -10.71
C LYS A 112 -2.12 -18.34 -9.34
N LEU A 113 -1.64 -19.00 -8.28
CA LEU A 113 -1.88 -18.57 -6.89
C LEU A 113 -1.51 -17.09 -6.65
N LYS A 114 -0.50 -16.57 -7.36
CA LYS A 114 -0.11 -15.15 -7.32
C LYS A 114 -1.29 -14.21 -7.58
N ASP A 115 -2.21 -14.56 -8.47
CA ASP A 115 -3.31 -13.66 -8.85
C ASP A 115 -4.29 -13.48 -7.69
N TYR A 116 -4.66 -14.59 -7.03
CA TYR A 116 -5.48 -14.58 -5.81
C TYR A 116 -4.78 -13.88 -4.64
N LEU A 117 -3.50 -14.19 -4.42
CA LEU A 117 -2.70 -13.56 -3.37
C LEU A 117 -2.51 -12.05 -3.58
N SER A 118 -2.36 -11.62 -4.83
CA SER A 118 -2.25 -10.19 -5.17
C SER A 118 -3.58 -9.49 -4.92
N THR A 119 -4.70 -10.13 -5.27
CA THR A 119 -6.05 -9.60 -5.04
C THR A 119 -6.38 -9.47 -3.56
N VAL A 120 -6.21 -10.54 -2.77
CA VAL A 120 -6.50 -10.51 -1.33
C VAL A 120 -5.63 -9.47 -0.61
N SER A 121 -4.36 -9.36 -1.00
CA SER A 121 -3.43 -8.42 -0.38
C SER A 121 -3.74 -6.98 -0.78
N PHE A 122 -4.07 -6.73 -2.04
CA PHE A 122 -4.53 -5.41 -2.50
C PHE A 122 -5.76 -4.96 -1.72
N ASN A 123 -6.81 -5.81 -1.67
CA ASN A 123 -8.04 -5.48 -0.96
C ASN A 123 -7.83 -5.32 0.54
N ASN A 124 -7.02 -6.17 1.16
CA ASN A 124 -6.64 -6.03 2.55
C ASN A 124 -6.03 -4.65 2.80
N ILE A 125 -4.99 -4.28 2.06
CA ILE A 125 -4.32 -2.99 2.29
C ILE A 125 -5.29 -1.83 2.02
N THR A 126 -6.01 -1.81 0.89
CA THR A 126 -6.90 -0.68 0.57
C THR A 126 -8.06 -0.56 1.55
N ARG A 127 -8.64 -1.67 2.04
CA ARG A 127 -9.72 -1.62 3.05
C ARG A 127 -9.23 -1.23 4.44
N LEU A 128 -8.01 -1.63 4.81
CA LEU A 128 -7.40 -1.23 6.09
C LEU A 128 -7.04 0.26 6.08
N VAL A 129 -6.40 0.72 5.00
CA VAL A 129 -5.83 2.06 4.87
C VAL A 129 -6.91 3.08 4.51
N LEU A 130 -7.64 2.84 3.42
CA LEU A 130 -8.60 3.78 2.82
C LEU A 130 -10.04 3.51 3.25
N GLY A 131 -10.34 2.35 3.85
CA GLY A 131 -11.71 1.99 4.22
C GLY A 131 -12.61 1.57 3.04
N THR A 132 -12.08 1.58 1.82
CA THR A 132 -12.83 1.31 0.59
C THR A 132 -12.41 -0.02 -0.05
N ARG A 133 -13.39 -0.82 -0.48
CA ARG A 133 -13.13 -1.97 -1.35
C ARG A 133 -13.08 -1.49 -2.80
N LEU A 134 -11.88 -1.45 -3.36
CA LEU A 134 -11.63 -0.95 -4.72
C LEU A 134 -11.80 -2.03 -5.79
N MET A 135 -11.64 -3.30 -5.42
CA MET A 135 -11.75 -4.44 -6.31
C MET A 135 -12.69 -5.50 -5.74
N SER A 136 -13.58 -6.03 -6.59
CA SER A 136 -14.47 -7.13 -6.23
C SER A 136 -13.69 -8.45 -6.10
N PRO A 137 -14.27 -9.49 -5.46
CA PRO A 137 -13.69 -10.84 -5.44
C PRO A 137 -13.38 -11.40 -6.83
N GLU A 138 -14.14 -11.00 -7.84
CA GLU A 138 -13.99 -11.39 -9.25
C GLU A 138 -12.85 -10.63 -9.96
N GLY A 139 -12.14 -9.74 -9.24
CA GLY A 139 -11.02 -8.98 -9.79
C GLY A 139 -11.42 -7.73 -10.57
N VAL A 140 -12.69 -7.31 -10.50
CA VAL A 140 -13.19 -6.13 -11.21
C VAL A 140 -12.99 -4.89 -10.35
N LEU A 141 -12.30 -3.88 -10.89
CA LEU A 141 -12.08 -2.60 -10.21
C LEU A 141 -13.27 -1.66 -10.44
N ASN A 142 -13.66 -0.94 -9.39
CA ASN A 142 -14.55 0.21 -9.54
C ASN A 142 -13.78 1.43 -10.09
N GLU A 143 -14.47 2.54 -10.36
CA GLU A 143 -13.86 3.75 -10.93
C GLU A 143 -12.68 4.28 -10.09
N GLN A 144 -12.86 4.36 -8.76
CA GLN A 144 -11.79 4.74 -7.83
C GLN A 144 -10.62 3.75 -7.87
N GLY A 145 -10.89 2.45 -8.00
CA GLY A 145 -9.90 1.39 -8.09
C GLY A 145 -9.09 1.42 -9.39
N LEU A 146 -9.74 1.76 -10.51
CA LEU A 146 -9.08 1.98 -11.79
C LEU A 146 -8.13 3.18 -11.71
N GLU A 147 -8.59 4.31 -11.18
CA GLU A 147 -7.76 5.50 -10.99
C GLU A 147 -6.60 5.21 -10.03
N PHE A 148 -6.86 4.51 -8.92
CA PHE A 148 -5.84 4.09 -7.96
C PHE A 148 -4.77 3.22 -8.61
N LYS A 149 -5.17 2.21 -9.39
CA LYS A 149 -4.25 1.32 -10.09
C LYS A 149 -3.42 2.05 -11.15
N ASP A 150 -4.02 2.99 -11.89
CA ASP A 150 -3.29 3.80 -12.87
C ASP A 150 -2.28 4.74 -12.20
N ILE A 151 -2.67 5.38 -11.08
CA ILE A 151 -1.76 6.18 -10.26
C ILE A 151 -0.56 5.31 -9.82
N LEU A 152 -0.80 4.13 -9.25
CA LEU A 152 0.30 3.24 -8.84
C LEU A 152 1.19 2.82 -10.01
N GLY A 153 0.60 2.42 -11.14
CA GLY A 153 1.33 2.02 -12.33
C GLY A 153 2.20 3.15 -12.90
N ASN A 154 1.67 4.38 -12.95
CA ASN A 154 2.42 5.54 -13.40
C ASN A 154 3.52 5.95 -12.39
N GLY A 155 3.23 5.85 -11.10
CA GLY A 155 4.19 6.10 -10.03
C GLY A 155 5.43 5.22 -10.18
N VAL A 156 5.27 3.90 -10.32
CA VAL A 156 6.39 2.96 -10.52
C VAL A 156 7.25 3.32 -11.74
N LYS A 157 6.62 3.71 -12.86
CA LYS A 157 7.34 4.13 -14.08
C LYS A 157 8.18 5.38 -13.83
N LEU A 158 7.60 6.39 -13.17
CA LEU A 158 8.31 7.63 -12.83
C LEU A 158 9.50 7.34 -11.90
N TRP A 159 9.29 6.52 -10.86
CA TRP A 159 10.34 6.08 -9.94
C TRP A 159 11.51 5.34 -10.63
N ALA A 160 11.21 4.43 -11.56
CA ALA A 160 12.22 3.64 -12.26
C ALA A 160 13.15 4.51 -13.13
N LEU A 161 12.60 5.49 -13.86
CA LEU A 161 13.36 6.33 -14.79
C LEU A 161 14.43 7.20 -14.10
N VAL A 162 14.18 7.66 -12.88
CA VAL A 162 15.10 8.57 -12.17
C VAL A 162 16.27 7.83 -11.53
N THR A 163 16.12 6.54 -11.30
CA THR A 163 17.14 5.72 -10.62
C THR A 163 18.46 5.73 -11.41
N LEU A 164 18.45 5.65 -12.75
CA LEU A 164 19.69 5.61 -13.55
C LEU A 164 20.44 6.95 -13.60
N ALA A 165 19.71 8.06 -13.71
CA ALA A 165 20.27 9.41 -13.85
C ALA A 165 21.03 9.89 -12.59
N GLU A 166 20.88 9.20 -11.47
CA GLU A 166 21.47 9.59 -10.18
C GLU A 166 22.77 8.86 -9.85
N TYR A 167 23.04 7.73 -10.48
CA TYR A 167 24.30 7.02 -10.35
C TYR A 167 25.40 7.61 -11.25
N ILE A 168 25.04 8.40 -12.27
CA ILE A 168 25.98 9.00 -13.22
C ILE A 168 25.76 10.52 -13.30
N PRO A 169 26.31 11.31 -12.34
CA PRO A 169 26.00 12.73 -12.21
C PRO A 169 26.29 13.59 -13.45
N TRP A 170 27.31 13.27 -14.24
CA TRP A 170 27.67 14.02 -15.45
C TRP A 170 26.75 13.72 -16.65
N LEU A 171 25.95 12.65 -16.61
CA LEU A 171 24.92 12.34 -17.63
C LEU A 171 23.53 12.91 -17.28
N ARG A 172 23.43 13.66 -16.18
CA ARG A 172 22.15 14.20 -15.67
C ARG A 172 21.43 15.10 -16.68
N TRP A 173 22.16 15.73 -17.60
CA TRP A 173 21.60 16.56 -18.67
C TRP A 173 20.85 15.75 -19.75
N MET A 174 21.21 14.47 -19.98
CA MET A 174 20.49 13.59 -20.93
C MET A 174 19.19 13.03 -20.32
N PHE A 175 19.06 13.09 -19.00
CA PHE A 175 17.91 12.62 -18.25
C PHE A 175 17.31 13.77 -17.40
N PRO A 176 16.78 14.82 -18.06
CA PRO A 176 16.08 15.89 -17.37
C PRO A 176 14.88 15.31 -16.62
N LEU A 177 14.64 15.83 -15.42
CA LEU A 177 13.46 15.42 -14.65
C LEU A 177 12.24 16.02 -15.33
N GLU A 178 11.29 15.20 -15.76
CA GLU A 178 10.02 15.66 -16.32
C GLU A 178 9.11 16.16 -15.19
N GLU A 179 9.44 17.32 -14.61
CA GLU A 179 8.79 17.86 -13.41
C GLU A 179 7.27 17.93 -13.53
N GLU A 180 6.76 18.32 -14.69
CA GLU A 180 5.33 18.40 -14.98
C GLU A 180 4.63 17.04 -14.79
N LYS A 181 5.26 15.94 -15.21
CA LYS A 181 4.68 14.60 -15.03
C LYS A 181 4.60 14.20 -13.56
N TYR A 182 5.59 14.61 -12.74
CA TYR A 182 5.56 14.39 -11.29
C TYR A 182 4.48 15.21 -10.60
N VAL A 183 4.37 16.49 -10.96
CA VAL A 183 3.34 17.38 -10.41
C VAL A 183 1.96 16.83 -10.75
N LYS A 184 1.69 16.54 -12.02
CA LYS A 184 0.42 15.97 -12.49
C LYS A 184 0.10 14.63 -11.81
N HIS A 185 1.10 13.76 -11.65
CA HIS A 185 0.91 12.49 -10.94
C HIS A 185 0.56 12.70 -9.46
N ASN A 186 1.29 13.57 -8.76
CA ASN A 186 1.02 13.91 -7.37
C ASN A 186 -0.36 14.56 -7.19
N GLU A 187 -0.77 15.45 -8.10
CA GLU A 187 -2.10 16.07 -8.08
C GLU A 187 -3.22 15.05 -8.24
N ARG A 188 -3.07 14.06 -9.16
CA ARG A 188 -4.03 12.96 -9.31
C ARG A 188 -4.14 12.13 -8.03
N ARG A 189 -2.99 11.74 -7.46
CA ARG A 189 -2.91 11.01 -6.19
C ARG A 189 -3.60 11.79 -5.07
N ASP A 190 -3.34 13.08 -4.96
CA ASP A 190 -3.90 13.94 -3.93
C ASP A 190 -5.39 14.13 -4.10
N LYS A 191 -5.85 14.33 -5.33
CA LYS A 191 -7.27 14.44 -5.65
C LYS A 191 -8.03 13.18 -5.21
N LEU A 192 -7.54 12.00 -5.60
CA LEU A 192 -8.16 10.74 -5.18
C LEU A 192 -8.20 10.60 -3.66
N THR A 193 -7.09 10.91 -2.98
CA THR A 193 -7.00 10.79 -1.52
C THR A 193 -7.92 11.76 -0.80
N LYS A 194 -7.99 13.00 -1.27
CA LYS A 194 -8.87 14.04 -0.70
C LYS A 194 -10.33 13.70 -0.91
N THR A 195 -10.70 13.10 -2.05
CA THR A 195 -12.06 12.57 -2.25
C THR A 195 -12.39 11.52 -1.20
N ILE A 196 -11.51 10.55 -0.96
CA ILE A 196 -11.71 9.50 0.07
C ILE A 196 -11.79 10.13 1.47
N MET A 197 -10.90 11.06 1.81
CA MET A 197 -10.93 11.77 3.09
C MET A 197 -12.25 12.53 3.30
N ALA A 198 -12.78 13.18 2.26
CA ALA A 198 -14.06 13.89 2.31
C ALA A 198 -15.24 12.92 2.50
N GLU A 199 -15.25 11.78 1.78
CA GLU A 199 -16.25 10.72 1.94
C GLU A 199 -16.29 10.21 3.38
N HIS A 200 -15.12 9.96 3.98
CA HIS A 200 -15.00 9.52 5.38
C HIS A 200 -15.43 10.60 6.37
N THR A 201 -15.06 11.85 6.14
CA THR A 201 -15.48 12.98 6.98
C THR A 201 -17.01 13.11 7.00
N LEU A 202 -17.65 13.02 5.84
CA LEU A 202 -19.10 13.07 5.71
C LEU A 202 -19.79 11.86 6.33
N ALA A 203 -19.21 10.66 6.19
CA ALA A 203 -19.72 9.45 6.83
C ALA A 203 -19.68 9.54 8.37
N ARG A 204 -18.60 10.11 8.94
CA ARG A 204 -18.47 10.34 10.39
C ARG A 204 -19.49 11.33 10.92
N GLN A 205 -19.75 12.42 10.19
CA GLN A 205 -20.79 13.38 10.56
C GLN A 205 -22.18 12.73 10.61
N LYS A 206 -22.49 11.87 9.64
CA LYS A 206 -23.77 11.12 9.60
C LYS A 206 -23.87 10.09 10.73
N ALA A 207 -22.76 9.48 11.14
CA ALA A 207 -22.71 8.46 12.19
C ALA A 207 -22.57 9.02 13.62
N GLY A 208 -22.84 10.32 13.84
CA GLY A 208 -22.75 10.94 15.17
C GLY A 208 -21.31 11.07 15.69
N GLY A 209 -20.32 11.11 14.80
CA GLY A 209 -18.91 11.30 15.15
C GLY A 209 -18.12 10.02 15.40
N ALA A 210 -18.75 8.84 15.37
CA ALA A 210 -18.06 7.57 15.57
C ALA A 210 -17.07 7.28 14.44
N ALA A 211 -15.77 7.24 14.76
CA ALA A 211 -14.72 6.88 13.82
C ALA A 211 -14.68 5.36 13.60
N LYS A 212 -14.72 4.94 12.33
CA LYS A 212 -14.39 3.55 11.98
C LYS A 212 -12.90 3.29 12.25
N PRO A 213 -12.47 2.03 12.41
CA PRO A 213 -11.08 1.71 12.75
C PRO A 213 -10.08 1.87 11.59
N HIS A 214 -10.51 2.30 10.39
CA HIS A 214 -9.65 2.46 9.22
C HIS A 214 -8.58 3.54 9.45
N PHE A 215 -7.43 3.42 8.78
CA PHE A 215 -6.32 4.35 9.02
C PHE A 215 -6.69 5.78 8.63
N VAL A 216 -7.42 5.98 7.53
CA VAL A 216 -7.91 7.31 7.14
C VAL A 216 -8.76 7.96 8.24
N ASP A 217 -9.68 7.22 8.87
CA ASP A 217 -10.53 7.76 9.95
C ASP A 217 -9.71 8.09 11.20
N VAL A 218 -8.76 7.23 11.56
CA VAL A 218 -7.85 7.46 12.69
C VAL A 218 -6.99 8.70 12.44
N LEU A 219 -6.36 8.81 11.27
CA LEU A 219 -5.54 9.97 10.92
C LEU A 219 -6.34 11.27 10.91
N LEU A 220 -7.56 11.26 10.37
CA LEU A 220 -8.47 12.40 10.42
C LEU A 220 -8.86 12.76 11.87
N SER A 221 -9.03 11.78 12.77
CA SER A 221 -9.34 12.04 14.18
C SER A 221 -8.16 12.61 14.98
N LEU A 222 -6.93 12.37 14.53
CA LEU A 222 -5.70 12.78 15.20
C LEU A 222 -5.11 14.07 14.63
N GLN A 223 -5.83 14.70 13.69
CA GLN A 223 -5.31 15.84 12.93
C GLN A 223 -4.91 17.00 13.84
N GLU A 224 -5.78 17.37 14.78
CA GLU A 224 -5.54 18.45 15.74
C GLU A 224 -4.53 18.05 16.83
N GLU A 225 -4.64 16.83 17.37
CA GLU A 225 -3.78 16.35 18.48
C GLU A 225 -2.30 16.28 18.06
N TYR A 226 -2.03 15.83 16.83
CA TYR A 226 -0.67 15.64 16.33
C TYR A 226 -0.23 16.70 15.29
N ASP A 227 -1.04 17.74 15.08
CA ASP A 227 -0.78 18.78 14.06
C ASP A 227 -0.42 18.14 12.70
N LEU A 228 -1.30 17.26 12.21
CA LEU A 228 -1.10 16.54 10.96
C LEU A 228 -1.69 17.36 9.81
N ASN A 229 -0.85 17.93 8.97
CA ASN A 229 -1.34 18.53 7.72
C ASN A 229 -1.74 17.44 6.70
N ASP A 230 -2.50 17.86 5.68
CA ASP A 230 -2.92 16.99 4.58
C ASP A 230 -1.74 16.27 3.92
N ASP A 231 -0.57 16.93 3.77
CA ASP A 231 0.61 16.31 3.17
C ASP A 231 1.10 15.11 3.97
N THR A 232 1.10 15.22 5.30
CA THR A 232 1.51 14.15 6.21
C THR A 232 0.50 13.02 6.20
N ILE A 233 -0.81 13.32 6.20
CA ILE A 233 -1.86 12.30 6.12
C ILE A 233 -1.77 11.54 4.79
N ILE A 234 -1.69 12.27 3.66
CA ILE A 234 -1.53 11.67 2.34
C ILE A 234 -0.23 10.84 2.31
N GLY A 235 0.87 11.37 2.83
CA GLY A 235 2.13 10.64 2.95
C GLY A 235 1.94 9.30 3.66
N LEU A 236 1.32 9.30 4.85
CA LEU A 236 1.08 8.09 5.65
C LEU A 236 0.14 7.08 4.97
N LEU A 237 -0.89 7.54 4.25
CA LEU A 237 -1.79 6.66 3.51
C LEU A 237 -1.09 5.99 2.32
N TRP A 238 -0.14 6.66 1.67
CA TRP A 238 0.54 6.14 0.48
C TRP A 238 1.90 5.47 0.74
N VAL A 239 2.44 5.60 1.96
CA VAL A 239 3.60 4.83 2.46
C VAL A 239 3.39 3.33 2.23
N GLY A 240 2.15 2.86 2.39
CA GLY A 240 1.69 1.48 2.14
C GLY A 240 1.80 0.98 0.69
N HIS A 241 1.78 1.89 -0.28
CA HIS A 241 1.36 1.58 -1.64
C HIS A 241 2.42 1.87 -2.72
N CYS A 242 3.43 2.69 -2.44
CA CYS A 242 4.50 2.93 -3.42
C CYS A 242 5.71 2.01 -3.27
N ASP A 243 5.76 1.26 -2.18
CA ASP A 243 6.76 0.23 -1.90
C ASP A 243 6.08 -1.14 -1.75
N VAL A 244 5.18 -1.47 -2.68
CA VAL A 244 4.46 -2.77 -2.68
C VAL A 244 5.43 -3.95 -2.64
N SER A 245 6.68 -3.77 -3.09
CA SER A 245 7.72 -4.81 -2.98
C SER A 245 8.34 -4.93 -1.58
N LEU A 246 8.39 -3.87 -0.78
CA LEU A 246 9.03 -3.84 0.55
C LEU A 246 8.04 -4.09 1.70
N ILE A 247 6.77 -3.72 1.51
CA ILE A 247 5.73 -3.89 2.54
C ILE A 247 5.19 -5.31 2.60
N TYR A 248 5.18 -6.04 1.48
CA TYR A 248 4.93 -7.49 1.52
C TYR A 248 5.98 -8.22 2.37
N LEU A 249 7.23 -7.75 2.37
CA LEU A 249 8.27 -8.32 3.22
C LEU A 249 8.09 -7.95 4.71
N CYS A 250 7.50 -6.80 5.04
CA CYS A 250 7.27 -6.44 6.45
C CYS A 250 5.98 -7.04 7.02
N MET A 251 4.92 -7.20 6.22
CA MET A 251 3.65 -7.77 6.71
C MET A 251 3.59 -9.30 6.68
N LEU A 252 4.47 -9.99 5.94
CA LEU A 252 4.54 -11.46 5.97
C LEU A 252 5.38 -12.02 7.15
N PHE A 253 6.09 -11.17 7.90
CA PHE A 253 6.96 -11.59 9.00
C PHE A 253 6.54 -11.06 10.39
N THR A 254 5.26 -10.74 10.58
CA THR A 254 4.65 -10.56 11.91
C THR A 254 3.33 -11.31 12.01
#